data_AF-A0A9D8M0B7-F1
#
_entry.id   AF-A0A9D8M0B7-F1
#
_cell.length_a   1.000
_cell.length_b   1.000
_cell.length_c   1.000
_cell.angle_alpha   90.00
_cell.angle_beta   90.00
_cell.angle_gamma   90.00
#
_symmetry.space_group_name_H-M   'P 1'
#
loop_
_entity.id
_entity.type
_entity.pdbx_description
1 polymer ?
#
loop_
_entity_poly.entity_id
_entity_poly.type
_entity_poly.pdbx_seq_one_letter_code
_entity_poly.pdbx_strand_id
1 'polypeptide(L)'
;MKIISPKPFTIEAGKRAVLLLHGFTGNTNDVKRLGRYLAERNYTVHAPLYKGHGGDPLALIQTDPIEWWNSAVEGYDELRRRGYTEIAVAGVSLGGIFSLRLGEERPI
;
A
#
# COMPACT_ATOMS: atom_id res chain seq x y z
N MET A 1 2.60 7.95 -25.55
CA MET A 1 2.66 6.95 -24.45
C MET A 1 1.32 7.02 -23.71
N LYS A 2 0.58 5.92 -23.57
CA LYS A 2 -0.71 5.95 -22.87
C LYS A 2 -0.45 5.88 -21.37
N ILE A 3 -0.73 6.96 -20.64
CA ILE A 3 -0.63 6.97 -19.18
C ILE A 3 -1.82 6.17 -18.64
N ILE A 4 -1.54 5.08 -17.92
CA ILE A 4 -2.56 4.26 -17.26
C ILE A 4 -2.70 4.79 -15.85
N SER A 5 -3.92 5.18 -15.46
CA SER A 5 -4.19 5.62 -14.09
C SER A 5 -3.76 4.55 -13.08
N PRO A 6 -2.97 4.90 -12.06
CA PRO A 6 -2.60 3.99 -11.01
C PRO A 6 -3.86 3.49 -10.29
N LYS A 7 -3.81 2.23 -9.85
CA LYS A 7 -4.88 1.58 -9.09
C LYS A 7 -4.25 0.87 -7.90
N PRO A 8 -4.99 0.67 -6.80
CA PRO A 8 -4.60 -0.32 -5.82
C PRO A 8 -4.42 -1.68 -6.50
N PHE A 9 -3.52 -2.50 -6.00
CA PHE A 9 -3.31 -3.84 -6.54
C PHE A 9 -3.09 -4.87 -5.45
N THR A 10 -3.52 -6.09 -5.74
CA THR A 10 -3.16 -7.30 -4.99
C THR A 10 -2.55 -8.30 -5.96
N ILE A 11 -1.43 -8.90 -5.58
CA ILE A 11 -0.84 -10.04 -6.28
C ILE A 11 -0.88 -11.20 -5.29
N GLU A 12 -1.77 -12.16 -5.53
CA GLU A 12 -1.88 -13.35 -4.69
C GLU A 12 -0.78 -14.35 -5.06
N ALA A 13 -0.10 -14.87 -4.04
CA ALA A 13 0.92 -15.90 -4.18
C ALA A 13 0.86 -16.84 -2.96
N GLY A 14 1.79 -16.70 -2.01
CA GLY A 14 1.86 -17.58 -0.84
C GLY A 14 1.16 -17.05 0.41
N LYS A 15 1.27 -17.81 1.50
CA LYS A 15 0.60 -17.53 2.79
C LYS A 15 1.12 -16.29 3.55
N ARG A 16 2.32 -15.80 3.20
CA ARG A 16 2.91 -14.61 3.81
C ARG A 16 2.55 -13.41 2.98
N ALA A 17 1.99 -12.39 3.61
CA ALA A 17 1.58 -11.17 2.94
C ALA A 17 2.55 -10.01 3.22
N VAL A 18 2.68 -9.09 2.26
CA VAL A 18 3.40 -7.83 2.42
C VAL A 18 2.49 -6.68 1.99
N LEU A 19 2.22 -5.76 2.91
CA LEU A 19 1.59 -4.47 2.61
C LEU A 19 2.66 -3.49 2.13
N LEU A 20 2.48 -2.92 0.93
CA LEU A 20 3.39 -1.95 0.34
C LEU A 20 2.77 -0.55 0.30
N LEU A 21 3.47 0.41 0.92
CA LEU A 21 2.99 1.77 1.16
C LEU A 21 3.82 2.80 0.37
N HIS A 22 3.18 3.58 -0.51
CA HIS A 22 3.87 4.58 -1.34
C HIS A 22 4.14 5.90 -0.59
N GLY A 23 4.86 6.83 -1.23
CA GLY A 23 5.21 8.13 -0.64
C GLY A 23 4.16 9.21 -0.87
N PHE A 24 4.34 10.36 -0.20
CA PHE A 24 3.57 11.58 -0.46
C PHE A 24 3.77 12.03 -1.91
N THR A 25 2.71 12.49 -2.58
CA THR A 25 2.63 12.77 -4.04
C THR A 25 2.83 11.56 -4.96
N GLY A 26 3.26 10.43 -4.41
CA GLY A 26 3.50 9.18 -5.14
C GLY A 26 2.22 8.40 -5.44
N ASN A 27 2.39 7.17 -5.89
CA ASN A 27 1.28 6.24 -6.12
C ASN A 27 1.78 4.77 -6.15
N THR A 28 0.87 3.83 -6.39
CA THR A 28 1.20 2.39 -6.38
C THR A 28 2.27 1.96 -7.38
N ASN A 29 2.58 2.76 -8.41
CA ASN A 29 3.69 2.45 -9.32
C ASN A 29 5.06 2.47 -8.62
N ASP A 30 5.23 3.29 -7.57
CA ASP A 30 6.50 3.42 -6.82
C ASP A 30 6.93 2.08 -6.22
N VAL A 31 5.94 1.26 -5.83
CA VAL A 31 6.15 -0.04 -5.16
C VAL A 31 5.85 -1.24 -6.06
N LYS A 32 5.37 -1.02 -7.29
CA LYS A 32 4.90 -2.10 -8.19
C LYS A 32 5.99 -3.08 -8.60
N ARG A 33 7.22 -2.60 -8.82
CA ARG A 33 8.37 -3.47 -9.15
C ARG A 33 8.74 -4.35 -7.95
N LEU A 34 8.75 -3.78 -6.74
CA LEU A 34 8.98 -4.54 -5.51
C LEU A 34 7.86 -5.58 -5.30
N GLY A 35 6.61 -5.21 -5.52
CA GLY A 35 5.49 -6.14 -5.39
C GLY A 35 5.60 -7.37 -6.30
N ARG A 36 6.00 -7.18 -7.56
CA ARG A 36 6.27 -8.31 -8.47
C ARG A 36 7.43 -9.18 -8.01
N TYR A 37 8.53 -8.56 -7.60
CA TYR A 37 9.71 -9.27 -7.09
C TYR A 37 9.40 -10.15 -5.88
N LEU A 38 8.56 -9.66 -4.96
CA LEU A 38 8.10 -10.39 -3.77
C LEU A 38 7.12 -11.51 -4.14
N ALA A 39 6.19 -11.25 -5.05
CA ALA A 39 5.24 -12.25 -5.53
C ALA A 39 5.93 -13.44 -6.21
N GLU A 40 6.95 -13.19 -7.03
CA GLU A 40 7.82 -14.22 -7.61
C GLU A 40 8.55 -15.08 -6.55
N ARG A 41 8.63 -14.60 -5.31
CA ARG A 41 9.21 -15.28 -4.14
C ARG A 41 8.14 -15.79 -3.17
N ASN A 42 6.92 -15.99 -3.65
CA ASN A 42 5.81 -16.58 -2.92
C ASN A 42 5.29 -15.73 -1.74
N TYR A 43 5.37 -14.40 -1.85
CA TYR A 43 4.68 -13.48 -0.94
C TYR A 43 3.44 -12.91 -1.62
N THR A 44 2.27 -13.01 -0.99
CA THR A 44 1.13 -12.19 -1.41
C THR A 44 1.47 -10.73 -1.14
N VAL A 45 1.11 -9.84 -2.06
CA VAL A 45 1.37 -8.41 -1.92
C VAL A 45 0.10 -7.63 -2.09
N HIS A 46 -0.14 -6.63 -1.23
CA HIS A 46 -1.17 -5.63 -1.43
C HIS A 46 -0.57 -4.23 -1.35
N ALA A 47 -0.99 -3.34 -2.26
CA ALA A 47 -0.61 -1.94 -2.24
C ALA A 47 -1.88 -1.07 -2.40
N PRO A 48 -2.32 -0.36 -1.34
CA PRO A 48 -3.41 0.60 -1.45
C PRO A 48 -2.94 1.85 -2.20
N LEU A 49 -3.90 2.58 -2.78
CA LEU A 49 -3.68 3.93 -3.29
C LEU A 49 -4.29 4.91 -2.29
N TYR A 50 -3.50 5.85 -1.77
CA TYR A 50 -4.01 6.81 -0.80
C TYR A 50 -5.07 7.71 -1.41
N LYS A 51 -6.04 8.13 -0.59
CA LYS A 51 -7.06 9.09 -1.02
C LYS A 51 -6.40 10.33 -1.64
N GLY A 52 -6.97 10.80 -2.75
CA GLY A 52 -6.46 11.96 -3.50
C GLY A 52 -5.18 11.72 -4.33
N HIS A 53 -4.50 10.58 -4.17
CA HIS A 53 -3.27 10.29 -4.91
C HIS A 53 -3.53 9.59 -6.26
N GLY A 54 -2.56 9.68 -7.17
CA GLY A 54 -2.57 8.95 -8.44
C GLY A 54 -3.56 9.49 -9.50
N GLY A 55 -4.11 10.68 -9.29
CA GLY A 55 -5.05 11.33 -10.20
C GLY A 55 -4.78 12.82 -10.33
N ASP A 56 -5.86 13.61 -10.30
CA ASP A 56 -5.80 15.08 -10.35
C ASP A 56 -5.08 15.64 -9.10
N PRO A 57 -4.03 16.47 -9.25
CA PRO A 57 -3.39 17.17 -8.12
C PRO A 57 -4.36 17.98 -7.26
N LEU A 58 -5.48 18.47 -7.82
CA LEU A 58 -6.52 19.16 -7.04
C LEU A 58 -7.24 18.22 -6.06
N ALA A 59 -7.32 16.93 -6.37
CA ALA A 59 -7.85 15.95 -5.42
C ALA A 59 -6.89 15.71 -4.24
N LEU A 60 -5.57 15.76 -4.48
CA LEU A 60 -4.57 15.60 -3.43
C LEU A 60 -4.65 16.72 -2.39
N ILE A 61 -4.76 17.98 -2.83
CA ILE A 61 -4.84 19.13 -1.91
C ILE A 61 -6.14 19.19 -1.11
N GLN A 62 -7.17 18.43 -1.49
CA GLN A 62 -8.43 18.29 -0.76
C GLN A 62 -8.38 17.18 0.29
N THR A 63 -7.26 16.47 0.40
CA THR A 63 -7.09 15.35 1.34
C THR A 63 -6.01 15.64 2.37
N ASP A 64 -6.07 14.95 3.50
CA ASP A 64 -5.16 15.14 4.62
C ASP A 64 -4.47 13.84 5.09
N PRO A 65 -3.45 13.93 5.97
CA PRO A 65 -2.74 12.76 6.47
C PRO A 65 -3.61 11.72 7.21
N ILE A 66 -4.74 12.11 7.79
CA ILE A 66 -5.67 11.18 8.45
C ILE A 66 -6.36 10.33 7.39
N GLU A 67 -6.78 10.94 6.28
CA GLU A 67 -7.39 10.21 5.18
C GLU A 67 -6.40 9.27 4.49
N TRP A 68 -5.14 9.69 4.32
CA TRP A 68 -4.10 8.81 3.77
C TRP A 68 -3.78 7.65 4.72
N TRP A 69 -3.76 7.92 6.02
CA TRP A 69 -3.60 6.89 7.04
C TRP A 69 -4.73 5.87 7.00
N ASN A 70 -5.98 6.32 6.87
CA ASN A 70 -7.13 5.42 6.73
C ASN A 70 -6.97 4.50 5.50
N SER A 71 -6.47 5.00 4.37
CA SER A 71 -6.17 4.16 3.21
C SER A 71 -5.09 3.08 3.49
N ALA A 72 -4.10 3.39 4.34
CA ALA A 72 -3.09 2.41 4.75
C ALA A 72 -3.68 1.33 5.66
N VAL A 73 -4.52 1.72 6.63
CA VAL A 73 -5.24 0.81 7.54
C VAL A 73 -6.20 -0.08 6.75
N GLU A 74 -6.97 0.48 5.82
CA GLU A 74 -7.86 -0.28 4.93
C GLU A 74 -7.09 -1.33 4.12
N GLY A 75 -5.87 -1.01 3.67
CA GLY A 75 -5.00 -1.97 2.98
C GLY A 75 -4.52 -3.12 3.88
N TYR A 76 -4.22 -2.85 5.15
CA TYR A 76 -3.92 -3.89 6.14
C TYR A 76 -5.15 -4.76 6.44
N ASP A 77 -6.30 -4.12 6.69
CA ASP A 77 -7.55 -4.81 7.01
C ASP A 77 -8.03 -5.68 5.84
N GLU A 78 -7.78 -5.27 4.59
CA GLU A 78 -8.04 -6.09 3.41
C GLU A 78 -7.23 -7.41 3.43
N LEU A 79 -5.95 -7.37 3.78
CA LEU A 79 -5.14 -8.58 3.94
C LEU A 79 -5.68 -9.47 5.08
N ARG A 80 -6.08 -8.86 6.21
CA ARG A 80 -6.69 -9.61 7.33
C ARG A 80 -8.01 -10.27 6.92
N ARG A 81 -8.89 -9.55 6.22
CA ARG A 81 -10.18 -10.09 5.72
C ARG A 81 -9.98 -11.25 4.76
N ARG A 82 -8.91 -11.24 3.97
CA ARG A 82 -8.52 -12.36 3.08
C ARG A 82 -7.91 -13.56 3.82
N GLY A 83 -7.73 -13.47 5.14
CA GLY A 83 -7.24 -14.57 5.97
C GLY A 83 -5.73 -14.62 6.18
N TYR A 84 -4.99 -13.58 5.78
CA TYR A 84 -3.54 -13.53 6.03
C TYR A 84 -3.26 -13.22 7.50
N THR A 85 -2.44 -14.06 8.14
CA THR A 85 -2.03 -13.90 9.55
C THR A 85 -0.57 -13.49 9.72
N GLU A 86 0.29 -13.80 8.75
CA GLU A 86 1.69 -13.37 8.66
C GLU A 86 1.77 -12.17 7.68
N ILE A 87 1.73 -10.92 8.18
CA ILE A 87 1.67 -9.70 7.34
C ILE A 87 2.85 -8.78 7.66
N ALA A 88 3.86 -8.70 6.81
CA ALA A 88 4.87 -7.65 6.90
C ALA A 88 4.37 -6.33 6.27
N VAL A 89 4.95 -5.20 6.65
CA VAL A 89 4.74 -3.90 6.00
C VAL A 89 6.06 -3.29 5.55
N ALA A 90 6.08 -2.70 4.36
CA ALA A 90 7.20 -1.91 3.87
C ALA A 90 6.70 -0.66 3.15
N GLY A 91 7.39 0.47 3.34
CA GLY A 91 6.98 1.72 2.71
C GLY A 91 8.12 2.70 2.45
N VAL A 92 7.87 3.62 1.54
CA VAL A 92 8.83 4.64 1.10
C VAL A 92 8.43 6.02 1.62
N SER A 93 9.37 6.75 2.24
CA SER A 93 9.14 8.11 2.78
C SER A 93 7.92 8.17 3.70
N LEU A 94 6.82 8.84 3.29
CA LEU A 94 5.55 8.85 4.04
C LEU A 94 5.04 7.43 4.32
N GLY A 95 5.12 6.52 3.34
CA GLY A 95 4.74 5.13 3.53
C GLY A 95 5.61 4.42 4.58
N GLY A 96 6.85 4.86 4.78
CA GLY A 96 7.72 4.37 5.86
C GLY A 96 7.24 4.85 7.24
N ILE A 97 6.77 6.09 7.36
CA ILE A 97 6.14 6.61 8.59
C ILE A 97 4.89 5.79 8.92
N PHE A 98 4.02 5.54 7.94
CA PHE A 98 2.84 4.69 8.13
C PHE A 98 3.19 3.23 8.42
N SER A 99 4.31 2.72 7.88
CA SER A 99 4.82 1.38 8.22
C SER A 99 5.17 1.28 9.71
N LEU A 100 5.88 2.28 10.25
CA LEU A 100 6.23 2.34 11.67
C LEU A 100 4.98 2.46 12.54
N ARG A 101 4.03 3.32 12.16
CA ARG A 101 2.77 3.50 12.89
C ARG A 101 1.91 2.22 12.88
N LEU A 102 1.85 1.50 11.76
CA LEU A 102 1.20 0.19 11.71
C LEU A 102 1.87 -0.81 12.66
N GLY A 103 3.19 -0.80 12.76
CA GLY A 103 3.95 -1.62 13.70
C GLY A 103 3.65 -1.33 15.17
N GLU A 104 3.20 -0.10 15.49
CA GLU A 104 2.74 0.27 16.84
C GLU A 104 1.29 -0.18 17.10
N GLU A 105 0.41 -0.06 16.11
CA GLU A 105 -1.03 -0.21 16.31
C GLU A 105 -1.60 -1.60 15.92
N ARG A 106 -0.84 -2.44 15.22
CA ARG A 106 -1.32 -3.72 14.64
C ARG A 106 -0.26 -4.82 14.73
N PRO A 107 -0.67 -6.10 14.72
CA PRO A 107 0.28 -7.21 14.61
C PRO A 107 0.81 -7.30 13.17
N ILE A 108 2.07 -6.94 13.00
CA ILE A 108 2.84 -7.01 11.75
C ILE A 108 3.89 -8.12 11.87
#